data_AF-A0A925A247-F1
#
_entry.id   AF-A0A925A247-F1
#
_cell.length_a   1.000
_cell.length_b   1.000
_cell.length_c   1.000
_cell.angle_alpha   90.00
_cell.angle_beta   90.00
_cell.angle_gamma   90.00
#
_symmetry.space_group_name_H-M   'P 1'
#
loop_
_entity.id
_entity.type
_entity.pdbx_description
1 polymer ?
#
loop_
_entity_poly.entity_id
_entity_poly.type
_entity_poly.pdbx_seq_one_letter_code
_entity_poly.pdbx_strand_id
1 'polypeptide(L)'
;MSTAPLIKSDDVAADRAASPRRQGRVTRFYSRPSSQWWPPLVVFAILVGLWYLTALYYDKTVQLPYLIPYPHLVLTEFYGDPNFTPLLYADLLNTTQVALTGLVFAIIIGVGWATLMSLAKWIERSLYPYAVILQCIPILALVPLIGSLFGYEFLSRVIVATIIAIFPMVSSTL
;
A
#
# COMPACT_ATOMS: atom_id res chain seq x y z
N MET A 1 83.35 15.06 -2.93
CA MET A 1 82.50 15.09 -4.15
C MET A 1 81.74 13.76 -4.15
N SER A 2 80.42 13.64 -4.04
CA SER A 2 79.32 14.49 -4.50
C SER A 2 78.16 14.38 -3.50
N THR A 3 77.62 15.52 -3.10
CA THR A 3 76.54 15.73 -2.14
C THR A 3 75.17 15.56 -2.81
N ALA A 4 74.32 14.73 -2.22
CA ALA A 4 72.89 14.66 -2.54
C ALA A 4 72.21 16.00 -2.23
N PRO A 5 71.47 16.63 -3.17
CA PRO A 5 70.79 17.87 -2.88
C PRO A 5 69.45 17.63 -2.20
N LEU A 6 69.28 18.40 -1.13
CA LEU A 6 68.15 18.51 -0.23
C LEU A 6 66.89 18.95 -0.97
N ILE A 7 65.81 18.19 -0.79
CA ILE A 7 64.46 18.53 -1.24
C ILE A 7 64.04 19.80 -0.50
N LYS A 8 63.71 20.84 -1.27
CA LYS A 8 63.37 22.19 -0.83
C LYS A 8 62.03 22.16 -0.07
N SER A 9 62.07 22.58 1.20
CA SER A 9 60.93 22.64 2.12
C SER A 9 59.83 23.65 1.73
N ASP A 10 60.02 24.40 0.64
CA ASP A 10 59.09 25.44 0.18
C ASP A 10 57.92 24.87 -0.63
N ASP A 11 58.06 23.66 -1.19
CA ASP A 11 57.02 23.02 -2.00
C ASP A 11 55.88 22.43 -1.15
N VAL A 12 56.12 22.19 0.15
CA VAL A 12 55.12 21.64 1.08
C VAL A 12 54.18 22.73 1.62
N ALA A 13 54.59 23.99 1.58
CA ALA A 13 53.78 25.12 2.06
C ALA A 13 52.76 25.61 1.01
N ALA A 14 53.06 25.46 -0.28
CA ALA A 14 52.17 25.87 -1.37
C ALA A 14 50.96 24.92 -1.55
N ASP A 15 51.08 23.65 -1.16
CA ASP A 15 50.05 22.63 -1.37
C ASP A 15 48.94 22.61 -0.29
N ARG A 16 49.10 23.41 0.78
CA ARG A 16 48.12 23.51 1.89
C ARG A 16 47.10 24.63 1.74
N ALA A 17 47.18 25.44 0.69
CA ALA A 17 46.29 26.58 0.46
C ALA A 17 45.03 26.26 -0.38
N ALA A 18 44.80 25.01 -0.76
CA ALA A 18 43.68 24.64 -1.63
C ALA A 18 42.69 23.66 -0.97
N SER A 19 42.01 24.11 0.08
CA SER A 19 40.73 23.56 0.54
C SER A 19 39.71 24.70 0.61
N PRO A 20 38.42 24.55 0.24
CA PRO A 20 37.68 23.37 -0.20
C PRO A 20 37.03 23.59 -1.58
N ARG A 21 37.13 22.63 -2.51
CA ARG A 21 36.19 22.58 -3.64
C ARG A 21 34.82 22.21 -3.09
N ARG A 22 34.00 23.23 -2.82
CA ARG A 22 32.54 23.13 -2.66
C ARG A 22 32.02 22.26 -3.78
N GLN A 23 31.75 20.99 -3.48
CA GLN A 23 30.98 20.13 -4.35
C GLN A 23 29.57 20.72 -4.32
N GLY A 24 29.29 21.59 -5.29
CA GLY A 24 27.97 22.12 -5.55
C GLY A 24 27.06 20.92 -5.67
N ARG A 25 26.20 20.76 -4.67
CA ARG A 25 25.09 19.82 -4.68
C ARG A 25 24.31 20.14 -5.95
N VAL A 26 24.52 19.36 -7.01
CA VAL A 26 23.70 19.42 -8.22
C VAL A 26 22.35 18.83 -7.80
N THR A 27 21.55 19.63 -7.10
CA THR A 27 20.12 19.42 -7.04
C THR A 27 19.63 19.70 -8.44
N ARG A 28 19.69 18.68 -9.30
CA ARG A 28 18.81 18.62 -10.46
C ARG A 28 17.42 18.62 -9.89
N PHE A 29 16.85 19.82 -9.79
CA PHE A 29 15.42 20.03 -9.84
C PHE A 29 14.94 19.20 -11.03
N TYR A 30 14.27 18.09 -10.74
CA TYR A 30 13.52 17.33 -11.72
C TYR A 30 12.35 18.23 -12.12
N SER A 31 12.61 19.14 -13.06
CA SER A 31 11.57 19.83 -13.80
C SER A 31 10.91 18.80 -14.70
N ARG A 32 10.01 17.99 -14.12
CA ARG A 32 9.11 17.15 -14.91
C ARG A 32 8.17 18.09 -15.66
N PRO A 33 8.11 18.05 -17.00
CA PRO A 33 7.10 18.82 -17.72
C PRO A 33 5.72 18.30 -17.29
N SER A 34 4.86 19.23 -16.88
CA SER A 34 3.51 19.02 -16.35
C SER A 34 2.50 18.50 -17.39
N SER A 35 2.95 18.01 -18.54
CA SER A 35 2.14 17.47 -19.63
C SER A 35 2.36 15.96 -19.81
N GLN A 36 2.22 15.20 -18.73
CA GLN A 36 2.34 13.74 -18.75
C GLN A 36 1.08 13.07 -18.17
N TRP A 37 -0.09 13.63 -18.49
CA TRP A 37 -1.39 13.06 -18.16
C TRP A 37 -1.90 12.08 -19.23
N TRP A 38 -1.28 12.05 -20.40
CA TRP A 38 -1.65 11.15 -21.50
C TRP A 38 -1.30 9.67 -21.24
N PRO A 39 -0.19 9.28 -20.57
CA PRO A 39 0.10 7.86 -20.35
C PRO A 39 -0.95 7.15 -19.48
N PRO A 40 -1.41 7.73 -18.35
CA PRO A 40 -2.52 7.16 -17.58
C PRO A 40 -3.82 7.03 -18.38
N LEU A 41 -4.14 8.01 -19.23
CA LEU A 41 -5.35 7.99 -20.06
C LEU A 41 -5.32 6.89 -21.12
N VAL A 42 -4.16 6.65 -21.75
CA VAL A 42 -4.01 5.57 -22.73
C VAL A 42 -4.18 4.21 -22.05
N VAL A 43 -3.57 4.01 -20.88
CA VAL A 43 -3.74 2.76 -20.11
C VAL A 43 -5.21 2.59 -19.71
N PHE A 44 -5.87 3.65 -19.24
CA PHE A 44 -7.30 3.61 -18.92
C PHE A 44 -8.16 3.23 -20.12
N ALA A 45 -7.92 3.84 -21.28
CA ALA A 45 -8.64 3.50 -22.51
C ALA A 45 -8.42 2.04 -22.93
N ILE A 46 -7.20 1.52 -22.81
CA ILE A 46 -6.89 0.10 -23.08
C ILE A 46 -7.65 -0.81 -22.11
N LEU A 47 -7.67 -0.49 -20.81
CA LEU A 47 -8.39 -1.27 -19.80
C LEU A 47 -9.90 -1.29 -20.06
N VAL A 48 -10.50 -0.14 -20.36
CA VAL A 48 -11.92 -0.04 -20.71
C VAL A 48 -12.23 -0.78 -22.00
N GLY A 49 -11.36 -0.66 -23.01
CA GLY A 49 -11.48 -1.40 -24.26
C GLY A 49 -11.40 -2.91 -24.03
N LEU A 50 -10.46 -3.37 -23.20
CA LEU A 50 -10.31 -4.78 -22.83
C LEU A 50 -11.54 -5.29 -22.06
N TRP A 51 -12.10 -4.48 -21.15
CA TRP A 51 -13.36 -4.80 -20.47
C TRP A 51 -14.53 -4.91 -21.47
N TYR A 52 -14.64 -4.01 -22.43
CA TYR A 52 -15.68 -4.12 -23.45
C TYR A 52 -15.51 -5.38 -24.31
N LEU A 53 -14.26 -5.74 -24.65
CA LEU A 53 -13.95 -6.97 -25.40
C LEU A 53 -14.28 -8.22 -24.60
N THR A 54 -13.96 -8.26 -23.30
CA THR A 54 -14.32 -9.40 -22.45
C THR A 54 -15.84 -9.47 -22.26
N ALA A 55 -16.52 -8.36 -22.00
CA ALA A 55 -17.99 -8.33 -21.91
C ALA A 55 -18.65 -8.85 -23.20
N LEU A 56 -18.17 -8.42 -24.37
CA LEU A 56 -18.68 -8.86 -25.66
C LEU A 56 -18.38 -10.34 -25.95
N TYR A 57 -17.25 -10.85 -25.48
CA TYR A 57 -16.93 -12.27 -25.53
C TYR A 57 -17.89 -13.07 -24.65
N TYR A 58 -18.04 -12.71 -23.37
CA TYR A 58 -18.90 -13.43 -22.42
C TYR A 58 -20.39 -13.39 -22.80
N ASP A 59 -20.86 -12.29 -23.39
CA ASP A 59 -22.22 -12.17 -23.90
C ASP A 59 -22.46 -13.11 -25.11
N LYS A 60 -21.56 -13.11 -26.09
CA LYS A 60 -21.75 -13.89 -27.34
C LYS A 60 -21.44 -15.37 -27.23
N THR A 61 -20.42 -15.78 -26.46
CA THR A 61 -19.98 -17.19 -26.42
C THR A 61 -20.49 -17.95 -25.21
N VAL A 62 -20.74 -17.28 -24.08
CA VAL A 62 -21.05 -17.94 -22.80
C VAL A 62 -22.54 -17.79 -22.43
N GLN A 63 -23.28 -16.83 -23.01
CA GLN A 63 -24.70 -16.57 -22.68
C GLN A 63 -24.97 -16.30 -21.19
N LEU A 64 -23.96 -15.79 -20.45
CA LEU A 64 -24.11 -15.27 -19.10
C LEU A 64 -23.84 -13.75 -19.07
N PRO A 65 -24.77 -12.93 -19.61
CA PRO A 65 -24.60 -11.46 -19.66
C PRO A 65 -24.50 -10.81 -18.27
N TYR A 66 -24.97 -11.49 -17.22
CA TYR A 66 -24.88 -11.03 -15.84
C TYR A 66 -23.50 -11.23 -15.19
N LEU A 67 -22.63 -12.08 -15.75
CA LEU A 67 -21.33 -12.37 -15.14
C LEU A 67 -20.33 -11.22 -15.35
N ILE A 68 -20.38 -10.57 -16.52
CA ILE A 68 -19.59 -9.38 -16.83
C ILE A 68 -20.51 -8.39 -17.56
N PRO A 69 -21.23 -7.52 -16.83
CA PRO A 69 -22.08 -6.52 -17.45
C PRO A 69 -21.23 -5.54 -18.26
N TYR A 70 -21.78 -5.04 -19.36
CA TYR A 70 -21.13 -3.98 -20.12
C TYR A 70 -20.94 -2.73 -19.25
N PRO A 71 -19.82 -1.99 -19.41
CA PRO A 71 -19.52 -0.84 -18.57
C PRO A 71 -20.59 0.27 -18.63
N HIS A 72 -21.30 0.40 -19.76
CA HIS A 72 -22.40 1.37 -19.89
C HIS A 72 -23.66 0.95 -19.14
N LEU A 73 -23.92 -0.35 -18.95
CA LEU A 73 -25.06 -0.85 -18.19
C LEU A 73 -24.90 -0.52 -16.70
N VAL A 74 -23.69 -0.63 -16.18
CA VAL A 74 -23.35 -0.21 -14.82
C VAL A 74 -23.65 1.28 -14.61
N LEU A 75 -23.30 2.13 -15.58
CA LEU A 75 -23.58 3.56 -15.52
C LEU A 75 -25.07 3.86 -15.60
N THR A 76 -25.82 3.16 -16.46
CA THR A 76 -27.26 3.36 -16.56
C THR A 76 -28.02 2.85 -15.34
N GLU A 77 -27.59 1.77 -14.69
CA GLU A 77 -28.19 1.33 -13.43
C GLU A 77 -27.84 2.29 -12.29
N PHE A 78 -26.61 2.82 -12.27
CA PHE A 78 -26.18 3.79 -11.26
C PHE A 78 -26.99 5.11 -11.31
N TYR A 79 -27.32 5.60 -12.51
CA TYR A 79 -28.06 6.86 -12.69
C TYR A 79 -29.57 6.68 -12.95
N GLY A 80 -30.00 5.48 -13.36
CA GLY A 80 -31.35 5.21 -13.85
C GLY A 80 -32.32 4.64 -12.83
N ASP A 81 -31.84 4.06 -11.73
CA ASP A 81 -32.71 3.49 -10.69
C ASP A 81 -32.65 4.32 -9.39
N PRO A 82 -33.75 4.99 -9.00
CA PRO A 82 -33.85 5.74 -7.75
C PRO A 82 -33.60 4.90 -6.48
N ASN A 83 -33.82 3.58 -6.55
CA ASN A 83 -33.66 2.66 -5.40
C ASN A 83 -32.24 2.10 -5.27
N PHE A 84 -31.43 2.19 -6.33
CA PHE A 84 -30.06 1.69 -6.31
C PHE A 84 -29.13 2.56 -5.47
N THR A 85 -29.33 3.88 -5.51
CA THR A 85 -28.57 4.86 -4.72
C THR A 85 -28.66 4.65 -3.19
N PRO A 86 -29.85 4.50 -2.58
CA PRO A 86 -29.96 4.26 -1.13
C PRO A 86 -29.41 2.89 -0.70
N LEU A 87 -29.52 1.86 -1.55
CA LEU A 87 -28.91 0.54 -1.28
C LEU A 87 -27.38 0.63 -1.26
N LEU A 88 -26.79 1.28 -2.27
CA LEU A 88 -25.35 1.55 -2.33
C LEU A 88 -24.85 2.35 -1.13
N TYR A 89 -25.62 3.36 -0.72
CA TYR A 89 -25.28 4.16 0.45
C TYR A 89 -25.32 3.33 1.73
N ALA A 90 -26.33 2.47 1.89
CA ALA A 90 -26.40 1.56 3.04
C ALA A 90 -25.23 0.57 3.08
N ASP A 91 -24.85 -0.02 1.95
CA ASP A 91 -23.70 -0.92 1.85
C ASP A 91 -22.36 -0.21 2.10
N LEU A 92 -22.21 1.01 1.58
CA LEU A 92 -21.05 1.86 1.84
C LEU A 92 -20.95 2.21 3.33
N LEU A 93 -22.06 2.54 3.98
CA LEU A 93 -22.08 2.80 5.42
C LEU A 93 -21.72 1.54 6.22
N ASN A 94 -22.26 0.38 5.84
CA ASN A 94 -21.97 -0.88 6.53
C ASN A 94 -20.47 -1.24 6.44
N THR A 95 -19.88 -1.15 5.24
CA THR A 95 -18.45 -1.40 5.04
C THR A 95 -17.58 -0.38 5.79
N THR A 96 -17.98 0.88 5.79
CA THR A 96 -17.30 1.95 6.55
C THR A 96 -17.36 1.69 8.06
N GLN A 97 -18.51 1.28 8.59
CA GLN A 97 -18.67 0.95 10.01
C GLN A 97 -17.79 -0.25 10.40
N VAL A 98 -17.78 -1.31 9.60
CA VAL A 98 -16.90 -2.47 9.83
C VAL A 98 -15.43 -2.04 9.80
N ALA A 99 -15.02 -1.24 8.83
CA ALA A 99 -13.65 -0.76 8.70
C ALA A 99 -13.22 0.12 9.89
N LEU A 100 -14.05 1.08 10.29
CA LEU A 100 -13.77 1.96 11.42
C LEU A 100 -13.72 1.20 12.74
N THR A 101 -14.67 0.31 12.99
CA THR A 101 -14.67 -0.50 14.21
C THR A 101 -13.46 -1.42 14.27
N GLY A 102 -13.15 -2.12 13.18
CA GLY A 102 -11.94 -2.97 13.09
C GLY A 102 -10.64 -2.17 13.25
N LEU A 103 -10.58 -0.96 12.69
CA LEU A 103 -9.45 -0.05 12.87
C LEU A 103 -9.27 0.36 14.33
N VAL A 104 -10.35 0.75 15.03
CA VAL A 104 -10.28 1.13 16.44
C VAL A 104 -9.71 -0.01 17.29
N PHE A 105 -10.21 -1.24 17.10
CA PHE A 105 -9.67 -2.40 17.80
C PHE A 105 -8.21 -2.67 17.43
N ALA A 106 -7.85 -2.55 16.15
CA ALA A 106 -6.48 -2.75 15.70
C ALA A 106 -5.51 -1.71 16.28
N ILE A 107 -5.93 -0.46 16.44
CA ILE A 107 -5.13 0.58 17.09
C ILE A 107 -4.88 0.20 18.55
N ILE A 108 -5.92 -0.13 19.31
CA ILE A 108 -5.81 -0.45 20.74
C ILE A 108 -4.89 -1.66 20.95
N ILE A 109 -5.12 -2.74 20.20
CA ILE A 109 -4.36 -3.99 20.32
C ILE A 109 -2.94 -3.83 19.77
N GLY A 110 -2.82 -3.26 18.57
CA GLY A 110 -1.55 -3.11 17.85
C GLY A 110 -0.59 -2.15 18.55
N VAL A 111 -1.06 -0.97 18.96
CA VAL A 111 -0.23 -0.01 19.70
C VAL A 111 0.16 -0.57 21.07
N GLY A 112 -0.77 -1.22 21.77
CA GLY A 112 -0.48 -1.89 23.04
C GLY A 112 0.61 -2.94 22.90
N TRP A 113 0.49 -3.80 21.89
CA TRP A 113 1.48 -4.85 21.61
C TRP A 113 2.84 -4.28 21.18
N ALA A 114 2.86 -3.28 20.28
CA ALA A 114 4.09 -2.63 19.84
C ALA A 114 4.82 -1.93 20.98
N THR A 115 4.07 -1.27 21.87
CA THR A 115 4.65 -0.61 23.05
C THR A 115 5.30 -1.64 23.98
N LEU A 116 4.66 -2.78 24.21
CA LEU A 116 5.24 -3.88 24.99
C LEU A 116 6.52 -4.44 24.36
N MET A 117 6.57 -4.57 23.03
CA MET A 117 7.78 -4.97 22.31
C MET A 117 8.90 -3.92 22.43
N SER A 118 8.57 -2.63 22.31
CA SER A 118 9.53 -1.53 22.41
C SER A 118 10.18 -1.45 23.80
N LEU A 119 9.44 -1.75 24.86
CA LEU A 119 9.94 -1.73 26.23
C LEU A 119 10.91 -2.90 26.54
N ALA A 120 10.82 -4.02 25.81
CA ALA A 120 11.59 -5.22 26.12
C ALA A 120 12.24 -5.84 24.86
N LYS A 121 13.53 -5.59 24.67
CA LYS A 121 14.34 -6.16 23.56
C LYS A 121 14.29 -7.70 23.43
N TRP A 122 13.96 -8.41 24.52
CA TRP A 122 13.79 -9.86 24.51
C TRP A 122 12.44 -10.30 23.91
N ILE A 123 11.39 -9.51 24.15
CA ILE A 123 10.04 -9.69 23.62
C ILE A 123 10.03 -9.39 22.12
N GLU A 124 10.67 -8.30 21.69
CA GLU A 124 10.85 -7.96 20.28
C GLU A 124 11.45 -9.14 19.48
N ARG A 125 12.62 -9.64 19.90
CA ARG A 125 13.31 -10.74 19.18
C ARG A 125 12.50 -12.04 19.12
N SER A 126 11.68 -12.31 20.12
CA SER A 126 10.89 -13.55 20.20
C SER A 126 9.57 -13.47 19.44
N LEU A 127 8.92 -12.30 19.42
CA LEU A 127 7.61 -12.12 18.79
C LEU A 127 7.68 -11.65 17.33
N TYR A 128 8.78 -11.03 16.91
CA TYR A 128 9.00 -10.66 15.51
C TYR A 128 8.78 -11.82 14.52
N PRO A 129 9.35 -13.04 14.73
CA PRO A 129 9.12 -14.15 13.82
C PRO A 129 7.64 -14.57 13.74
N TYR A 130 6.90 -14.51 14.86
CA TYR A 130 5.47 -14.83 14.86
C TYR A 130 4.64 -13.78 14.10
N ALA A 131 4.97 -12.50 14.25
CA ALA A 131 4.32 -11.42 13.49
C ALA A 131 4.54 -11.58 11.98
N VAL A 132 5.77 -11.96 11.58
CA VAL A 132 6.11 -12.24 10.17
C VAL A 132 5.43 -13.50 9.65
N ILE A 133 5.24 -14.53 10.47
CA ILE A 133 4.48 -15.74 10.04
C ILE A 133 3.00 -15.42 9.85
N LEU A 134 2.42 -14.59 10.72
CA LEU A 134 1.01 -14.18 10.64
C LEU A 134 0.67 -13.49 9.31
N GLN A 135 1.55 -12.63 8.78
CA GLN A 135 1.32 -11.97 7.47
C GLN A 135 1.45 -12.92 6.27
N CYS A 136 2.12 -14.07 6.43
CA CYS A 136 2.27 -15.06 5.36
C CYS A 136 1.00 -15.90 5.19
N ILE A 137 0.09 -15.89 6.16
CA ILE A 137 -1.18 -16.61 6.07
C ILE A 137 -2.08 -15.85 5.07
N PRO A 138 -2.50 -16.48 3.97
CA PRO A 138 -3.36 -15.82 2.98
C PRO A 138 -4.71 -15.50 3.62
N ILE A 139 -5.12 -14.25 3.48
CA ILE A 139 -6.38 -13.80 4.09
C ILE A 139 -7.60 -14.56 3.57
N LEU A 140 -7.56 -14.98 2.31
CA LEU A 140 -8.62 -15.77 1.69
C LEU A 140 -8.85 -17.11 2.42
N ALA A 141 -7.86 -17.63 3.15
CA ALA A 141 -8.03 -18.81 3.99
C ALA A 141 -8.59 -18.49 5.38
N LEU A 142 -8.30 -17.32 5.94
CA LEU A 142 -8.78 -16.89 7.26
C LEU A 142 -10.26 -16.51 7.26
N VAL A 143 -10.73 -15.86 6.19
CA VAL A 143 -12.13 -15.43 6.05
C VAL A 143 -13.12 -16.59 6.27
N PRO A 144 -13.03 -17.72 5.54
CA PRO A 144 -13.97 -18.83 5.73
C PRO A 144 -13.81 -19.53 7.09
N LEU A 145 -12.59 -19.58 7.65
CA LEU A 145 -12.34 -20.15 8.97
C LEU A 145 -13.06 -19.34 10.06
N ILE A 146 -12.85 -18.02 10.06
CA ILE A 146 -13.50 -17.11 11.03
C ILE A 146 -15.01 -17.12 10.81
N GLY A 147 -15.45 -17.12 9.55
CA GLY A 147 -16.87 -17.20 9.19
C GLY A 147 -17.55 -18.49 9.68
N SER A 148 -16.83 -19.62 9.69
CA SER A 148 -17.35 -20.90 10.22
C SER A 148 -17.50 -20.92 11.75
N LEU A 149 -16.66 -20.15 12.46
CA LEU A 149 -16.65 -20.12 13.92
C LEU A 149 -17.65 -19.10 14.48
N PHE A 150 -17.76 -17.93 13.85
CA PHE A 150 -18.51 -16.78 14.35
C PHE A 150 -19.70 -16.36 13.45
N GLY A 151 -19.92 -17.03 12.32
CA GLY A 151 -20.91 -16.67 11.31
C GLY A 151 -20.38 -15.67 10.27
N TYR A 152 -21.11 -15.39 9.19
CA TYR A 152 -20.68 -14.45 8.12
C TYR A 152 -21.21 -13.02 8.29
N GLU A 153 -21.49 -12.66 9.54
CA GLU A 153 -22.11 -11.39 9.93
C GLU A 153 -21.05 -10.31 10.23
N PHE A 154 -21.51 -9.17 10.76
CA PHE A 154 -20.70 -8.01 11.14
C PHE A 154 -19.44 -8.38 11.95
N LEU A 155 -19.59 -9.24 12.97
CA LEU A 155 -18.52 -9.59 13.89
C LEU A 155 -17.32 -10.23 13.19
N SER A 156 -17.55 -11.20 12.29
CA SER A 156 -16.46 -11.85 11.56
C SER A 156 -15.70 -10.90 10.64
N ARG A 157 -16.42 -9.97 10.01
CA ARG A 157 -15.78 -8.95 9.16
C ARG A 157 -14.91 -8.00 10.00
N VAL A 158 -15.38 -7.63 11.20
CA VAL A 158 -14.61 -6.80 12.14
C VAL A 158 -13.37 -7.53 12.66
N ILE A 159 -13.47 -8.81 13.02
CA ILE A 159 -12.30 -9.61 13.46
C ILE A 159 -11.27 -9.68 12.34
N VAL A 160 -11.69 -10.04 11.13
CA VAL A 160 -10.80 -10.13 9.97
C VAL A 160 -10.13 -8.78 9.71
N ALA A 161 -10.90 -7.69 9.66
CA ALA A 161 -10.37 -6.33 9.47
C ALA A 161 -9.36 -5.94 10.56
N THR A 162 -9.65 -6.29 11.82
CA THR A 162 -8.76 -6.04 12.96
C THR A 162 -7.43 -6.76 12.79
N ILE A 163 -7.45 -8.07 12.45
CA ILE A 163 -6.24 -8.88 12.26
C ILE A 163 -5.35 -8.31 11.15
N ILE A 164 -5.95 -7.90 10.02
CA ILE A 164 -5.21 -7.26 8.91
C ILE A 164 -4.55 -5.97 9.37
N ALA A 165 -5.29 -5.14 10.11
CA ALA A 165 -4.83 -3.81 10.48
C ALA A 165 -3.83 -3.83 11.65
N ILE A 166 -3.77 -4.90 12.46
CA ILE A 166 -2.80 -5.02 13.56
C ILE A 166 -1.36 -4.97 13.04
N PHE A 167 -1.03 -5.67 11.96
CA PHE A 167 0.34 -5.72 11.43
C PHE A 167 0.89 -4.33 11.03
N PRO A 168 0.23 -3.56 10.13
CA PRO A 168 0.69 -2.22 9.79
C PRO A 168 0.74 -1.30 11.00
N MET A 169 -0.20 -1.42 11.95
CA MET A 169 -0.17 -0.62 13.20
C MET A 169 1.05 -0.92 14.07
N VAL A 170 1.39 -2.19 14.25
CA VAL A 170 2.59 -2.61 15.00
C VAL A 170 3.85 -2.12 14.29
N SER A 171 3.93 -2.34 12.97
CA SER A 171 5.10 -1.94 12.16
C SER A 171 5.29 -0.42 12.05
N SER A 172 4.23 0.36 12.21
CA SER A 172 4.29 1.83 12.19
C SER A 172 4.66 2.41 13.57
N THR A 173 4.50 1.63 14.64
CA THR A 173 4.72 2.08 16.03
C THR A 173 6.11 1.67 16.56
N LEU A 174 6.67 0.56 16.07
CA LEU A 174 8.05 0.13 16.34
C LEU A 174 9.07 0.99 15.57
#